data_AF-A0A2V5UBT4-F1
#
_entry.id   AF-A0A2V5UBT4-F1
#
_cell.length_a   1.000
_cell.length_b   1.000
_cell.length_c   1.000
_cell.angle_alpha   90.00
_cell.angle_beta   90.00
_cell.angle_gamma   90.00
#
_symmetry.space_group_name_H-M   'P 1'
#
loop_
_entity.id
_entity.type
_entity.pdbx_description
1 polymer ?
#
loop_
_entity_poly.entity_id
_entity_poly.type
_entity_poly.pdbx_seq_one_letter_code
_entity_poly.pdbx_strand_id
1 'polypeptide(L)'
;MTLLTELRYTDPNGNTWIAPIGSVVDGASIPRYLWSVMGGPFEGRYRNASVLHDVAYGDKKRPWQDCDRMFYFAMRCSGVSAVEAKTMFYALYKFGHHWRFPIKRAKPVKFEGQLVARAEPIPRAIPVNPAEINEARDWIQNADPSLEQIEQRAGTEAW
;
A
#
# COMPACT_ATOMS: atom_id res chain seq x y z
N MET A 1 8.00 17.31 4.32
CA MET A 1 7.47 17.51 5.69
C MET A 1 8.38 16.78 6.68
N THR A 2 8.54 17.28 7.91
CA THR A 2 9.29 16.58 8.97
C THR A 2 8.36 16.31 10.16
N LEU A 3 8.41 15.11 10.73
CA LEU A 3 7.61 14.77 11.90
C LEU A 3 8.15 15.43 13.18
N LEU A 4 7.27 16.13 13.89
CA LEU A 4 7.58 16.74 15.19
C LEU A 4 7.35 15.80 16.37
N THR A 5 6.58 14.74 16.17
CA THR A 5 6.31 13.71 17.18
C THR A 5 6.31 12.34 16.50
N GLU A 6 6.62 11.30 17.27
CA GLU A 6 6.46 9.93 16.80
C GLU A 6 4.99 9.65 16.47
N LEU A 7 4.77 8.98 15.33
CA LEU A 7 3.48 8.39 14.99
C LEU A 7 3.60 6.87 15.05
N ARG A 8 2.65 6.23 15.71
CA ARG A 8 2.59 4.78 15.89
C ARG A 8 1.23 4.24 15.51
N TYR A 9 1.23 3.11 14.83
CA TYR A 9 0.04 2.38 14.45
C TYR A 9 0.23 0.88 14.66
N THR A 10 -0.77 0.21 15.21
CA THR A 10 -0.80 -1.25 15.33
C THR A 10 -1.84 -1.77 14.35
N ASP A 11 -1.40 -2.62 13.43
CA ASP A 11 -2.29 -3.20 12.42
C ASP A 11 -3.17 -4.33 13.01
N PRO A 12 -4.22 -4.79 12.29
CA PRO A 12 -5.09 -5.87 12.77
C PRO A 12 -4.37 -7.21 13.00
N ASN A 13 -3.18 -7.40 12.42
CA ASN A 13 -2.35 -8.59 12.61
C ASN A 13 -1.43 -8.46 13.85
N GLY A 14 -1.52 -7.34 14.58
CA GLY A 14 -0.73 -7.07 15.77
C GLY A 14 0.67 -6.50 15.48
N ASN A 15 1.01 -6.17 14.23
CA ASN A 15 2.31 -5.56 13.94
C ASN A 15 2.27 -4.07 14.22
N THR A 16 3.30 -3.59 14.93
CA THR A 16 3.51 -2.17 15.16
C THR A 16 4.31 -1.55 14.01
N TRP A 17 3.83 -0.40 13.54
CA TRP A 17 4.43 0.46 12.55
C TRP A 17 4.74 1.80 13.20
N ILE A 18 5.97 2.28 13.04
CA ILE A 18 6.47 3.47 13.74
C ILE A 18 7.08 4.40 12.70
N ALA A 19 6.65 5.66 12.74
CA ALA A 19 7.29 6.78 12.08
C ALA A 19 7.94 7.66 13.17
N PRO A 20 9.27 7.55 13.37
CA PRO A 20 9.98 8.27 14.43
C PRO A 20 9.87 9.80 14.30
N ILE A 21 10.02 10.50 15.43
CA ILE A 21 10.28 11.94 15.43
C ILE A 21 11.47 12.28 14.52
N GLY A 22 11.37 13.37 13.77
CA GLY A 22 12.40 13.78 12.81
C GLY A 22 12.36 13.06 11.46
N SER A 23 11.46 12.10 11.26
CA SER A 23 11.31 11.46 9.94
C SER A 23 10.94 12.49 8.87
N VAL A 24 11.64 12.44 7.74
CA VAL A 24 11.36 13.26 6.56
C VAL A 24 10.41 12.49 5.65
N VAL A 25 9.28 13.11 5.35
CA VAL A 25 8.12 12.53 4.64
C VAL A 25 7.78 13.47 3.48
N ASP A 26 7.69 12.96 2.25
CA ASP A 26 7.55 13.78 1.04
C ASP A 26 6.25 13.51 0.26
N GLY A 27 5.47 12.50 0.67
CA GLY A 27 4.25 12.04 0.06
C GLY A 27 4.48 11.29 -1.25
N ALA A 28 5.73 11.05 -1.65
CA ALA A 28 6.08 10.54 -2.97
C ALA A 28 5.80 9.04 -3.12
N SER A 29 5.51 8.33 -2.03
CA SER A 29 5.04 6.94 -2.10
C SER A 29 3.64 6.81 -2.71
N ILE A 30 2.84 7.89 -2.70
CA ILE A 30 1.50 7.93 -3.27
C ILE A 30 1.52 8.69 -4.59
N PRO A 31 1.05 8.09 -5.70
CA PRO A 31 1.00 8.78 -6.98
C PRO A 31 0.20 10.09 -6.93
N ARG A 32 0.77 11.17 -7.47
CA ARG A 32 0.19 12.54 -7.43
C ARG A 32 -1.25 12.63 -7.94
N TYR A 33 -1.62 11.79 -8.91
CA TYR A 33 -2.99 11.71 -9.43
C TYR A 33 -4.03 11.44 -8.33
N LEU A 34 -3.65 10.68 -7.30
CA LEU A 34 -4.54 10.33 -6.20
C LEU A 34 -4.75 11.49 -5.21
N TRP A 35 -3.88 12.51 -5.22
CA TRP A 35 -3.99 13.65 -4.32
C TRP A 35 -5.22 14.51 -4.64
N SER A 36 -5.65 14.58 -5.91
CA SER A 36 -6.88 15.29 -6.28
C SER A 36 -8.16 14.57 -5.85
N VAL A 37 -8.09 13.26 -5.56
CA VAL A 37 -9.25 12.45 -5.14
C VAL A 37 -9.43 12.49 -3.63
N MET A 38 -8.33 12.49 -2.88
CA MET A 38 -8.34 12.31 -1.42
C MET A 38 -7.95 13.56 -0.62
N GLY A 39 -7.50 14.63 -1.30
CA GLY A 39 -6.74 15.73 -0.69
C GLY A 39 -5.22 15.47 -0.75
N GLY A 40 -4.38 16.43 -0.39
CA GLY A 40 -2.92 16.23 -0.40
C GLY A 40 -2.45 15.14 0.59
N PRO A 41 -1.26 14.53 0.43
CA PRO A 41 -0.75 13.43 1.26
C PRO A 41 -0.60 13.80 2.74
N PHE A 42 -0.60 15.11 3.03
CA PHE A 42 -0.46 15.67 4.36
C PHE A 42 -1.77 16.20 4.94
N GLU A 43 -2.91 15.85 4.34
CA GLU A 43 -4.20 16.44 4.66
C GLU A 43 -5.28 15.37 4.92
N GLY A 44 -6.36 15.81 5.55
CA GLY A 44 -7.55 14.99 5.76
C GLY A 44 -7.31 13.73 6.59
N ARG A 45 -8.19 12.75 6.38
CA ARG A 45 -8.26 11.53 7.20
C ARG A 45 -7.13 10.54 6.90
N TYR A 46 -6.47 10.64 5.75
CA TYR A 46 -5.45 9.66 5.35
C TYR A 46 -4.01 10.12 5.64
N ARG A 47 -3.79 11.37 6.08
CA ARG A 47 -2.49 11.93 6.44
C ARG A 47 -1.61 10.99 7.27
N ASN A 48 -2.15 10.46 8.38
CA ASN A 48 -1.39 9.60 9.29
C ASN A 48 -0.98 8.29 8.59
N ALA A 49 -1.86 7.74 7.76
CA ALA A 49 -1.54 6.56 6.96
C ALA A 49 -0.43 6.88 5.94
N SER A 50 -0.51 8.03 5.25
CA SER A 50 0.50 8.46 4.26
C SER A 50 1.88 8.62 4.90
N VAL A 51 1.95 9.19 6.11
CA VAL A 51 3.20 9.34 6.87
C VAL A 51 3.82 7.98 7.19
N LEU A 52 3.03 7.04 7.71
CA LEU A 52 3.53 5.70 8.04
C LEU A 52 4.01 4.96 6.79
N HIS A 53 3.28 5.12 5.68
CA HIS A 53 3.60 4.49 4.41
C HIS A 53 4.91 5.00 3.82
N ASP A 54 5.11 6.32 3.76
CA ASP A 54 6.36 6.93 3.30
C ASP A 54 7.57 6.46 4.11
N VAL A 55 7.47 6.46 5.44
CA VAL A 55 8.58 5.99 6.29
C VAL A 55 8.87 4.51 6.02
N ALA A 56 7.83 3.67 5.91
CA ALA A 56 7.99 2.26 5.62
C ALA A 56 8.60 2.00 4.22
N TYR A 57 8.19 2.77 3.21
CA TYR A 57 8.74 2.74 1.84
C TYR A 57 10.18 3.25 1.76
N GLY A 58 10.56 4.22 2.59
CA GLY A 58 11.93 4.71 2.69
C GLY A 58 12.85 3.69 3.37
N ASP A 59 12.39 3.11 4.49
CA ASP A 59 13.15 2.13 5.28
C ASP A 59 13.32 0.78 4.58
N LYS A 60 12.31 0.34 3.81
CA LYS A 60 12.29 -0.95 3.09
C LYS A 60 12.62 -2.16 3.97
N LYS A 61 12.26 -2.09 5.25
CA LYS A 61 12.49 -3.14 6.26
C LYS A 61 11.50 -4.31 6.18
N ARG A 62 10.41 -4.16 5.43
CA ARG A 62 9.38 -5.16 5.19
C ARG A 62 9.09 -5.28 3.69
N PRO A 63 8.40 -6.34 3.22
CA PRO A 63 7.86 -6.41 1.87
C PRO A 63 6.95 -5.22 1.57
N TRP A 64 6.93 -4.75 0.32
CA TRP A 64 6.10 -3.63 -0.10
C TRP A 64 4.60 -3.96 0.03
N GLN A 65 4.22 -5.23 -0.17
CA GLN A 65 2.83 -5.69 0.00
C GLN A 65 2.33 -5.47 1.44
N ASP A 66 3.19 -5.69 2.43
CA ASP A 66 2.84 -5.46 3.84
C ASP A 66 2.69 -3.96 4.13
N CYS A 67 3.51 -3.12 3.48
CA CYS A 67 3.41 -1.66 3.59
C CYS A 67 2.09 -1.16 3.00
N ASP A 68 1.71 -1.64 1.81
CA ASP A 68 0.47 -1.24 1.13
C ASP A 68 -0.76 -1.69 1.92
N ARG A 69 -0.74 -2.92 2.45
CA ARG A 69 -1.81 -3.43 3.33
C ARG A 69 -1.90 -2.63 4.63
N MET A 70 -0.76 -2.29 5.25
CA MET A 70 -0.75 -1.40 6.41
C MET A 70 -1.38 -0.06 6.09
N PHE A 71 -1.05 0.54 4.95
CA PHE A 71 -1.62 1.81 4.52
C PHE A 71 -3.15 1.72 4.38
N TYR A 72 -3.66 0.66 3.75
CA TYR A 72 -5.10 0.39 3.71
C TYR A 72 -5.73 0.37 5.11
N PHE A 73 -5.20 -0.43 6.04
CA PHE A 73 -5.78 -0.54 7.37
C PHE A 73 -5.65 0.75 8.19
N ALA A 74 -4.55 1.48 8.06
CA ALA A 74 -4.35 2.78 8.70
C ALA A 74 -5.34 3.84 8.19
N MET A 75 -5.64 3.84 6.88
CA MET A 75 -6.70 4.68 6.30
C MET A 75 -8.07 4.32 6.88
N ARG A 76 -8.40 3.02 6.93
CA ARG A 76 -9.67 2.56 7.52
C ARG A 76 -9.80 2.92 8.99
N CYS A 77 -8.71 2.79 9.75
CA CYS A 77 -8.64 3.20 11.16
C CYS A 77 -8.88 4.71 11.34
N SER A 78 -8.36 5.52 10.42
CA SER A 78 -8.59 6.98 10.40
C SER A 78 -9.96 7.38 9.82
N GLY A 79 -10.75 6.39 9.42
CA GLY A 79 -12.13 6.52 8.95
C GLY A 79 -12.30 7.02 7.52
N VAL A 80 -11.26 6.92 6.69
CA VAL A 80 -11.39 6.99 5.22
C VAL A 80 -12.37 5.91 4.76
N SER A 81 -13.26 6.16 3.80
CA SER A 81 -14.26 5.15 3.39
C SER A 81 -13.60 3.88 2.82
N ALA A 82 -14.32 2.76 2.84
CA ALA A 82 -13.80 1.50 2.32
C ALA A 82 -13.48 1.59 0.82
N VAL A 83 -14.35 2.23 0.04
CA VAL A 83 -14.16 2.41 -1.41
C VAL A 83 -12.90 3.22 -1.70
N GLU A 84 -12.71 4.35 -1.03
CA GLU A 84 -11.50 5.18 -1.18
C GLU A 84 -10.24 4.42 -0.79
N ALA A 85 -10.24 3.77 0.38
CA ALA A 85 -9.09 3.04 0.87
C ALA A 85 -8.71 1.85 -0.05
N LYS A 86 -9.71 1.12 -0.58
CA LYS A 86 -9.51 0.02 -1.54
C LYS A 86 -9.00 0.54 -2.89
N THR A 87 -9.50 1.69 -3.35
CA THR A 87 -9.04 2.32 -4.61
C THR A 87 -7.57 2.74 -4.51
N MET A 88 -7.19 3.31 -3.37
CA MET A 88 -5.80 3.66 -3.08
C MET A 88 -4.90 2.43 -3.01
N PHE A 89 -5.37 1.37 -2.36
CA PHE A 89 -4.66 0.10 -2.28
C PHE A 89 -4.41 -0.49 -3.68
N TYR A 90 -5.42 -0.53 -4.54
CA TYR A 90 -5.28 -0.93 -5.94
C TYR A 90 -4.23 -0.09 -6.69
N ALA A 91 -4.29 1.23 -6.55
CA ALA A 91 -3.40 2.13 -7.27
C ALA A 91 -1.94 2.00 -6.81
N LEU A 92 -1.68 1.78 -5.52
CA LEU A 92 -0.33 1.51 -5.01
C LEU A 92 0.18 0.16 -5.49
N TYR A 93 -0.64 -0.89 -5.39
CA TYR A 93 -0.25 -2.23 -5.80
C TYR A 93 0.10 -2.32 -7.30
N LYS A 94 -0.56 -1.49 -8.13
CA LYS A 94 -0.35 -1.48 -9.58
C LYS A 94 0.72 -0.47 -10.03
N PHE A 95 0.67 0.76 -9.53
CA PHE A 95 1.52 1.86 -10.03
C PHE A 95 2.66 2.22 -9.07
N GLY A 96 2.74 1.56 -7.91
CA GLY A 96 3.72 1.83 -6.87
C GLY A 96 5.15 1.49 -7.25
N HIS A 97 6.09 2.10 -6.53
CA HIS A 97 7.52 1.82 -6.65
C HIS A 97 7.90 0.59 -5.82
N HIS A 98 7.62 -0.60 -6.35
CA HIS A 98 7.93 -1.85 -5.67
C HIS A 98 9.44 -2.13 -5.63
N TRP A 99 9.88 -2.80 -4.56
CA TRP A 99 11.27 -3.25 -4.42
C TRP A 99 11.35 -4.74 -4.18
N ARG A 100 12.53 -5.29 -4.48
CA ARG A 100 12.89 -6.66 -4.13
C ARG A 100 13.22 -6.70 -2.65
N PHE A 101 12.42 -7.43 -1.87
CA PHE A 101 12.71 -7.68 -0.47
C PHE A 101 13.40 -9.05 -0.32
N PRO A 102 14.71 -9.11 -0.02
CA PRO A 102 15.41 -10.38 0.12
C PRO A 102 14.96 -11.06 1.41
N ILE A 103 14.24 -12.18 1.30
CA ILE A 103 13.88 -12.97 2.47
C ILE A 103 15.13 -13.68 2.96
N LYS A 104 15.86 -13.06 3.89
CA LYS A 104 17.17 -13.54 4.37
C LYS A 104 17.12 -14.95 5.01
N ARG A 105 15.93 -15.51 5.31
CA ARG A 105 15.75 -16.82 5.97
C ARG A 105 14.42 -17.53 5.66
N ALA A 106 13.88 -17.48 4.44
CA ALA A 106 12.77 -18.38 4.11
C ALA A 106 13.33 -19.79 3.88
N LYS A 107 13.18 -20.68 4.86
CA LYS A 107 13.20 -22.11 4.54
C LYS A 107 11.99 -22.38 3.64
N PRO A 108 12.14 -22.99 2.46
CA PRO A 108 11.00 -23.32 1.62
C PRO A 108 10.03 -24.19 2.42
N VAL A 109 8.81 -23.72 2.62
CA VAL A 109 7.74 -24.49 3.25
C VAL A 109 6.97 -25.16 2.11
N LYS A 110 6.72 -26.48 2.22
CA LYS A 110 5.79 -27.15 1.30
C LYS A 110 4.38 -26.83 1.75
N PHE A 111 3.61 -26.16 0.91
CA PHE A 111 2.17 -26.03 1.06
C PHE A 111 1.53 -26.82 -0.09
N GLU A 112 0.69 -27.81 0.24
CA GLU A 112 -0.01 -28.67 -0.74
C GLU A 112 0.90 -29.28 -1.83
N GLY A 113 2.13 -29.67 -1.46
CA GLY A 113 3.07 -30.28 -2.39
C GLY A 113 3.81 -29.30 -3.31
N GLN A 114 3.50 -28.00 -3.26
CA GLN A 114 4.19 -26.97 -4.02
C GLN A 114 5.27 -26.27 -3.18
N LEU A 115 6.45 -26.07 -3.77
CA LEU A 115 7.50 -25.22 -3.18
C LEU A 115 7.08 -23.76 -3.34
N VAL A 116 6.52 -23.16 -2.29
CA VAL A 116 6.24 -21.71 -2.23
C VAL A 116 7.51 -20.96 -1.80
N ALA A 117 8.47 -20.89 -2.73
CA ALA A 117 9.58 -19.95 -2.66
C ALA A 117 9.81 -19.35 -4.05
N ARG A 118 8.73 -18.93 -4.71
CA ARG A 118 8.87 -18.09 -5.90
C ARG A 118 8.90 -16.65 -5.41
N ALA A 119 10.07 -16.04 -5.53
CA ALA A 119 10.13 -14.59 -5.61
C ALA A 119 9.26 -14.19 -6.81
N GLU A 120 8.05 -13.72 -6.54
CA GLU A 120 7.19 -13.19 -7.61
C GLU A 120 7.93 -12.06 -8.33
N PRO A 121 7.77 -11.95 -9.67
CA PRO A 121 8.42 -10.88 -10.43
C PRO A 121 8.03 -9.52 -9.85
N ILE A 122 9.01 -8.63 -9.65
CA ILE A 122 8.71 -7.28 -9.18
C ILE A 122 7.91 -6.58 -10.27
N PRO A 123 6.74 -6.03 -9.93
CA PRO A 123 6.04 -5.18 -10.86
C PRO A 123 6.76 -3.84 -11.03
N ARG A 124 7.11 -3.47 -12.28
CA ARG A 124 7.78 -2.19 -12.57
C ARG A 124 6.81 -1.05 -12.29
N ALA A 125 7.26 0.06 -11.71
CA ALA A 125 6.40 1.23 -11.62
C ALA A 125 6.00 1.69 -13.03
N ILE A 126 4.70 1.72 -13.31
CA ILE A 126 4.10 2.21 -14.56
C ILE A 126 3.48 3.59 -14.29
N PRO A 127 3.50 4.52 -15.26
CA PRO A 127 2.71 5.75 -15.15
C PRO A 127 1.26 5.45 -14.78
N VAL A 128 0.73 6.20 -13.83
CA VAL A 128 -0.68 6.06 -13.44
C VAL A 128 -1.60 6.28 -14.64
N ASN A 129 -2.52 5.33 -14.84
CA ASN A 129 -3.62 5.47 -15.78
C ASN A 129 -4.92 5.87 -15.04
N PRO A 130 -5.41 7.12 -15.20
CA PRO A 130 -6.66 7.59 -14.61
C PRO A 130 -7.89 6.73 -14.92
N ALA A 131 -7.98 6.20 -16.15
CA ALA A 131 -9.14 5.42 -16.59
C ALA A 131 -9.22 4.11 -15.80
N GLU A 132 -8.11 3.40 -15.65
CA GLU A 132 -8.03 2.16 -14.89
C GLU A 132 -8.35 2.37 -13.40
N ILE A 133 -7.91 3.48 -12.81
CA ILE A 133 -8.26 3.81 -11.42
C ILE A 133 -9.77 4.04 -11.27
N ASN A 134 -10.40 4.74 -12.22
CA ASN A 134 -11.84 4.98 -12.17
C ASN A 134 -12.63 3.68 -12.38
N GLU A 135 -12.23 2.84 -13.33
CA GLU A 135 -12.84 1.51 -13.54
C GLU A 135 -12.66 0.59 -12.32
N ALA A 136 -11.50 0.65 -11.66
CA ALA A 136 -11.26 -0.08 -10.43
C ALA A 136 -12.16 0.45 -9.29
N ARG A 137 -12.28 1.77 -9.15
CA ARG A 137 -13.15 2.42 -8.16
C ARG A 137 -14.61 2.04 -8.37
N ASP A 138 -15.12 2.12 -9.60
CA ASP A 138 -16.51 1.79 -9.92
C ASP A 138 -16.81 0.32 -9.61
N TRP A 139 -15.90 -0.59 -9.97
CA TRP A 139 -16.02 -2.00 -9.59
C TRP A 139 -15.97 -2.20 -8.07
N ILE A 140 -15.04 -1.55 -7.36
CA ILE A 140 -14.94 -1.63 -5.90
C ILE A 140 -16.23 -1.18 -5.24
N GLN A 141 -16.81 -0.08 -5.73
CA GLN A 141 -18.06 0.47 -5.21
C GLN A 141 -19.25 -0.47 -5.42
N ASN A 142 -19.30 -1.19 -6.54
CA ASN A 142 -20.42 -2.06 -6.89
C ASN A 142 -20.28 -3.50 -6.33
N ALA A 143 -19.06 -4.03 -6.25
CA ALA A 143 -18.80 -5.43 -5.92
C ALA A 143 -18.28 -5.65 -4.49
N ASP A 144 -17.87 -4.59 -3.79
CA ASP A 144 -17.23 -4.62 -2.46
C ASP A 144 -16.16 -5.72 -2.29
N PRO A 145 -15.16 -5.80 -3.19
CA PRO A 145 -14.21 -6.91 -3.26
C PRO A 145 -13.26 -6.96 -2.05
N SER A 146 -12.73 -8.14 -1.74
CA SER A 146 -11.66 -8.30 -0.75
C SER A 146 -10.33 -7.70 -1.24
N LEU A 147 -9.38 -7.47 -0.34
CA LEU A 147 -8.03 -7.02 -0.73
C LEU A 147 -7.35 -8.04 -1.65
N GLU A 148 -7.52 -9.33 -1.40
CA GLU A 148 -6.96 -10.40 -2.26
C GLU A 148 -7.54 -10.35 -3.68
N GLN A 149 -8.84 -10.09 -3.83
CA GLN A 149 -9.46 -9.91 -5.14
C GLN A 149 -8.92 -8.68 -5.87
N ILE A 150 -8.61 -7.61 -5.13
CA ILE A 150 -7.98 -6.41 -5.69
C ILE A 150 -6.54 -6.72 -6.15
N GLU A 151 -5.76 -7.45 -5.34
CA GLU A 151 -4.39 -7.88 -5.69
C GLU A 151 -4.40 -8.76 -6.95
N GLN A 152 -5.32 -9.72 -7.03
CA GLN A 152 -5.50 -10.58 -8.20
C GLN A 152 -5.85 -9.77 -9.45
N ARG A 153 -6.80 -8.83 -9.34
CA ARG A 153 -7.17 -7.95 -10.45
C ARG A 153 -5.98 -7.12 -10.92
N ALA A 154 -5.30 -6.43 -10.00
CA ALA A 154 -4.15 -5.60 -10.31
C ALA A 154 -2.97 -6.39 -10.91
N GLY A 155 -2.78 -7.65 -10.50
CA GLY A 155 -1.77 -8.53 -11.08
C GLY A 155 -2.12 -9.11 -12.46
N THR A 156 -3.43 -9.27 -12.75
CA THR A 156 -3.92 -9.84 -14.02
C THR A 156 -4.02 -8.81 -15.13
N GLU A 157 -4.33 -7.56 -14.79
CA GLU A 157 -4.27 -6.44 -15.71
C GLU A 157 -2.81 -6.10 -16.00
N ALA A 158 -2.25 -6.79 -17.01
CA ALA A 158 -0.83 -6.84 -17.34
C ALA A 158 -0.11 -5.48 -17.47
N TRP A 159 1.21 -5.54 -17.23
CA TRP A 159 2.24 -4.50 -17.26
C TRP A 159 2.63 -4.04 -18.67
#